data_AF-A0A8J3H469-F1
#
_entry.id   AF-A0A8J3H469-F1
#
_cell.length_a   1.000
_cell.length_b   1.000
_cell.length_c   1.000
_cell.angle_alpha   90.00
_cell.angle_beta   90.00
_cell.angle_gamma   90.00
#
_symmetry.space_group_name_H-M   'P 1'
#
loop_
_entity.id
_entity.type
_entity.pdbx_description
1 polymer ?
#
loop_
_entity_poly.entity_id
_entity_poly.type
_entity_poly.pdbx_seq_one_letter_code
_entity_poly.pdbx_strand_id
1 'polypeptide(L)'
;MRDLMGAELRDIPGPLGYDPIGGGGPAQKEDTDMSRSVDLNADMGESFGAWTMGDDAALLRVVSSANIACGFHAGDPDVMARTMAQAAANGVGLGAHPGFADLQGFGRHRMQVPQDSLANAVRYQLGAAQAMARAAGAPLRHLKLHGALANMASEDETLARACYQAALSVDPDIILLVLATTAQERAARSLGARWAGEIFADRAYNDDGTLVDRRLPGAVIHDPALAGPRIRQMVEEGAIVTESGKRLPAAIDSICLHGDTAEAVALAGAVRDNLQAAGIAILPFEGRRG
;
A
#
# COMPACT_ATOMS: atom_id res chain seq x y z
N MET A 1 -7.36 16.77 -66.08
CA MET A 1 -8.34 16.07 -66.94
C MET A 1 -9.51 15.73 -66.02
N ARG A 2 -10.44 16.69 -65.87
CA ARG A 2 -11.90 16.57 -66.14
C ARG A 2 -12.63 15.61 -65.19
N ASP A 3 -13.80 15.83 -64.61
CA ASP A 3 -14.82 16.90 -64.55
C ASP A 3 -15.86 16.34 -63.54
N LEU A 4 -16.31 17.10 -62.54
CA LEU A 4 -17.64 17.77 -62.42
C LEU A 4 -18.89 16.89 -62.50
N MET A 5 -19.75 17.04 -61.47
CA MET A 5 -21.23 17.23 -61.46
C MET A 5 -21.78 16.63 -60.14
N GLY A 6 -22.47 17.32 -59.23
CA GLY A 6 -23.23 18.57 -59.29
C GLY A 6 -24.73 18.27 -59.15
N ALA A 7 -25.38 18.68 -58.05
CA ALA A 7 -26.74 19.24 -57.99
C ALA A 7 -27.24 19.41 -56.54
N GLU A 8 -27.39 20.65 -56.11
CA GLU A 8 -28.30 21.10 -55.06
C GLU A 8 -29.75 21.11 -55.56
N LEU A 9 -30.75 21.10 -54.65
CA LEU A 9 -31.77 22.18 -54.52
C LEU A 9 -32.97 21.81 -53.61
N ARG A 10 -33.28 22.76 -52.69
CA ARG A 10 -34.59 23.33 -52.29
C ARG A 10 -35.19 23.02 -50.90
N ASP A 11 -35.26 24.12 -50.13
CA ASP A 11 -36.19 24.49 -49.05
C ASP A 11 -37.66 24.52 -49.45
N ILE A 12 -38.60 24.25 -48.52
CA ILE A 12 -39.93 24.91 -48.31
C ILE A 12 -40.37 24.75 -46.80
N PRO A 13 -41.09 25.69 -46.15
CA PRO A 13 -41.10 25.93 -44.68
C PRO A 13 -42.41 25.70 -43.88
N GLY A 14 -42.29 25.65 -42.53
CA GLY A 14 -43.28 26.04 -41.47
C GLY A 14 -44.45 25.06 -41.16
N PRO A 15 -45.10 25.10 -39.95
CA PRO A 15 -45.25 26.24 -39.04
C PRO A 15 -45.01 25.99 -37.52
N LEU A 16 -45.07 27.10 -36.78
CA LEU A 16 -45.01 27.29 -35.33
C LEU A 16 -46.13 26.57 -34.54
N GLY A 17 -45.84 26.16 -33.30
CA GLY A 17 -46.87 25.76 -32.35
C GLY A 17 -46.38 25.43 -30.92
N TYR A 18 -46.55 26.41 -30.02
CA TYR A 18 -46.98 26.29 -28.62
C TYR A 18 -46.10 25.61 -27.54
N ASP A 19 -45.75 26.41 -26.52
CA ASP A 19 -45.26 26.03 -25.18
C ASP A 19 -46.48 25.88 -24.23
N PRO A 20 -46.51 24.94 -23.24
CA PRO A 20 -46.15 25.39 -21.87
C PRO A 20 -45.61 24.34 -20.88
N ILE A 21 -44.69 24.79 -20.03
CA ILE A 21 -44.62 24.62 -18.55
C ILE A 21 -44.70 23.19 -17.96
N GLY A 22 -43.62 22.83 -17.25
CA GLY A 22 -43.73 22.26 -15.90
C GLY A 22 -43.71 20.73 -15.78
N GLY A 23 -42.55 20.19 -15.41
CA GLY A 23 -42.42 18.83 -14.93
C GLY A 23 -41.04 18.62 -14.34
N GLY A 24 -40.87 18.97 -13.07
CA GLY A 24 -39.71 18.57 -12.29
C GLY A 24 -39.65 17.04 -12.23
N GLY A 25 -38.88 16.44 -13.14
CA GLY A 25 -38.48 15.06 -13.00
C GLY A 25 -37.59 14.94 -11.76
N PRO A 26 -37.71 13.87 -10.96
CA PRO A 26 -36.83 13.68 -9.82
C PRO A 26 -35.40 13.71 -10.36
N ALA A 27 -34.56 14.54 -9.73
CA ALA A 27 -33.13 14.51 -9.94
C ALA A 27 -32.72 13.04 -9.96
N GLN A 28 -32.22 12.58 -11.10
CA GLN A 28 -31.53 11.31 -11.18
C GLN A 28 -30.47 11.38 -10.11
N LYS A 29 -30.65 10.60 -9.03
CA LYS A 29 -29.55 10.29 -8.14
C LYS A 29 -28.50 9.67 -9.05
N GLU A 30 -27.48 10.43 -9.36
CA GLU A 30 -26.25 9.86 -9.90
C GLU A 30 -25.84 8.78 -8.91
N ASP A 31 -25.90 7.53 -9.37
CA ASP A 31 -25.32 6.38 -8.69
C ASP A 31 -23.80 6.62 -8.64
N THR A 32 -23.34 7.37 -7.65
CA THR A 32 -21.94 7.42 -7.25
C THR A 32 -21.69 6.40 -6.14
N ASP A 33 -22.10 5.16 -6.33
CA ASP A 33 -21.57 4.05 -5.52
C ASP A 33 -20.38 3.44 -6.26
N MET A 34 -19.32 4.23 -6.42
CA MET A 34 -18.00 3.65 -6.53
C MET A 34 -17.66 3.17 -5.13
N SER A 35 -17.95 1.90 -4.83
CA SER A 35 -17.57 1.28 -3.56
C SER A 35 -16.08 1.56 -3.31
N ARG A 36 -15.78 2.41 -2.33
CA ARG A 36 -14.38 2.71 -1.96
C ARG A 36 -13.74 1.42 -1.48
N SER A 37 -12.52 1.12 -1.91
CA SER A 37 -11.75 -0.01 -1.42
C SER A 37 -10.41 0.43 -0.88
N VAL A 38 -9.90 -0.30 0.12
CA VAL A 38 -8.56 -0.11 0.66
C VAL A 38 -7.93 -1.46 0.96
N ASP A 39 -6.63 -1.56 0.81
CA ASP A 39 -5.86 -2.74 1.21
C ASP A 39 -5.52 -2.68 2.70
N LEU A 40 -5.52 -3.84 3.36
CA LEU A 40 -4.90 -4.02 4.67
C LEU A 40 -3.66 -4.88 4.46
N ASN A 41 -2.49 -4.37 4.85
CA ASN A 41 -1.24 -5.12 4.78
C ASN A 41 -0.67 -5.40 6.18
N ALA A 42 0.14 -6.45 6.29
CA ALA A 42 0.97 -6.67 7.47
C ALA A 42 2.31 -7.27 7.10
N ASP A 43 3.31 -7.00 7.94
CA ASP A 43 4.63 -7.62 7.86
C ASP A 43 4.53 -9.04 8.46
N MET A 44 5.03 -10.04 7.74
CA MET A 44 4.83 -11.46 8.03
C MET A 44 6.08 -12.28 7.69
N GLY A 45 6.11 -13.54 8.12
CA GLY A 45 7.23 -14.43 7.86
C GLY A 45 8.51 -13.95 8.55
N GLU A 46 8.37 -13.24 9.67
CA GLU A 46 9.51 -12.66 10.40
C GLU A 46 10.07 -13.59 11.49
N SER A 47 9.61 -14.84 11.53
CA SER A 47 10.27 -15.91 12.30
C SER A 47 11.65 -16.25 11.70
N PHE A 48 12.51 -16.92 12.47
CA PHE A 48 13.84 -17.33 12.00
C PHE A 48 14.37 -18.56 12.74
N GLY A 49 14.67 -19.63 12.02
CA GLY A 49 15.05 -20.92 12.56
C GLY A 49 14.02 -21.44 13.56
N ALA A 50 14.46 -21.70 14.78
CA ALA A 50 13.58 -22.13 15.87
C ALA A 50 12.82 -20.98 16.55
N TRP A 51 13.16 -19.72 16.26
CA TRP A 51 12.53 -18.57 16.87
C TRP A 51 11.24 -18.19 16.13
N THR A 52 10.15 -18.08 16.88
CA THR A 52 8.82 -17.72 16.36
C THR A 52 8.50 -16.27 16.71
N MET A 53 7.99 -15.53 15.73
CA MET A 53 7.55 -14.14 15.84
C MET A 53 6.12 -14.00 15.33
N GLY A 54 5.30 -13.24 16.08
CA GLY A 54 3.93 -12.87 15.70
C GLY A 54 2.94 -14.02 15.60
N ASP A 55 1.73 -13.69 15.12
CA ASP A 55 0.67 -14.65 14.76
C ASP A 55 0.22 -14.42 13.32
N ASP A 56 1.08 -14.80 12.36
CA ASP A 56 0.83 -14.72 10.93
C ASP A 56 -0.53 -15.33 10.55
N ALA A 57 -0.86 -16.49 11.13
CA ALA A 57 -2.10 -17.21 10.83
C ALA A 57 -3.36 -16.43 11.23
N ALA A 58 -3.31 -15.71 12.35
CA ALA A 58 -4.41 -14.84 12.75
C ALA A 58 -4.55 -13.62 11.86
N LEU A 59 -3.44 -12.95 11.54
CA LEU A 59 -3.46 -11.78 10.67
C LEU A 59 -3.90 -12.11 9.24
N LEU A 60 -3.57 -13.29 8.70
CA LEU A 60 -3.99 -13.71 7.36
C LEU A 60 -5.52 -13.75 7.18
N ARG A 61 -6.29 -13.82 8.27
CA ARG A 61 -7.76 -13.71 8.23
C ARG A 61 -8.25 -12.26 8.14
N VAL A 62 -7.39 -11.30 8.44
CA VAL A 62 -7.69 -9.86 8.53
C VAL A 62 -7.16 -9.10 7.30
N VAL A 63 -5.94 -9.39 6.86
CA VAL A 63 -5.26 -8.64 5.80
C VAL A 63 -5.65 -9.09 4.39
N SER A 64 -5.43 -8.22 3.40
CA SER A 64 -5.54 -8.53 1.98
C SER A 64 -4.17 -8.65 1.29
N SER A 65 -3.11 -8.13 1.91
CA SER A 65 -1.71 -8.26 1.44
C SER A 65 -0.74 -8.60 2.57
N ALA A 66 0.34 -9.32 2.25
CA ALA A 66 1.39 -9.72 3.19
C ALA A 66 2.75 -9.26 2.69
N ASN A 67 3.53 -8.59 3.55
CA ASN A 67 4.92 -8.22 3.27
C ASN A 67 5.83 -9.25 3.94
N ILE A 68 6.41 -10.15 3.14
CA ILE A 68 7.10 -11.34 3.66
C ILE A 68 8.61 -11.10 3.71
N ALA A 69 9.21 -11.30 4.87
CA ALA A 69 10.65 -11.11 5.08
C ALA A 69 11.52 -11.99 4.15
N CYS A 70 12.70 -11.49 3.80
CA CYS A 70 13.53 -12.05 2.73
C CYS A 70 14.92 -12.57 3.17
N GLY A 71 15.09 -12.92 4.45
CA GLY A 71 16.29 -13.59 4.98
C GLY A 71 17.38 -12.68 5.51
N PHE A 72 17.23 -11.37 5.44
CA PHE A 72 18.26 -10.42 5.91
C PHE A 72 17.98 -9.88 7.31
N HIS A 73 16.78 -9.34 7.54
CA HIS A 73 16.36 -8.89 8.86
C HIS A 73 15.61 -9.99 9.65
N ALA A 74 14.92 -10.87 8.92
CA ALA A 74 14.16 -12.02 9.41
C ALA A 74 13.80 -12.95 8.23
N GLY A 75 13.09 -14.06 8.49
CA GLY A 75 12.52 -14.93 7.45
C GLY A 75 13.54 -15.80 6.73
N ASP A 76 13.84 -16.98 7.27
CA ASP A 76 14.64 -17.99 6.56
C ASP A 76 13.83 -18.67 5.42
N PRO A 77 14.47 -19.48 4.56
CA PRO A 77 13.79 -20.11 3.42
C PRO A 77 12.56 -20.96 3.80
N ASP A 78 12.59 -21.65 4.94
CA ASP A 78 11.49 -22.50 5.36
C ASP A 78 10.32 -21.66 5.91
N VAL A 79 10.64 -20.56 6.61
CA VAL A 79 9.64 -19.57 7.03
C VAL A 79 8.99 -18.92 5.81
N MET A 80 9.78 -18.44 4.84
CA MET A 80 9.27 -17.86 3.60
C MET A 80 8.33 -18.82 2.86
N ALA A 81 8.73 -20.08 2.67
CA ALA A 81 7.91 -21.09 2.01
C ALA A 81 6.56 -21.29 2.71
N ARG A 82 6.57 -21.47 4.04
CA ARG A 82 5.34 -21.69 4.81
C ARG A 82 4.43 -20.47 4.77
N THR A 83 4.95 -19.27 5.04
CA THR A 83 4.16 -18.04 5.06
C THR A 83 3.58 -17.72 3.68
N MET A 84 4.35 -17.86 2.59
CA MET A 84 3.85 -17.63 1.24
C MET A 84 2.77 -18.64 0.84
N ALA A 85 2.93 -19.92 1.16
CA ALA A 85 1.92 -20.93 0.89
C ALA A 85 0.62 -20.67 1.67
N GLN A 86 0.73 -20.29 2.94
CA GLN A 86 -0.42 -19.93 3.77
C GLN A 86 -1.13 -18.68 3.25
N ALA A 87 -0.38 -17.64 2.91
CA ALA A 87 -0.94 -16.40 2.36
C ALA A 87 -1.67 -16.66 1.03
N ALA A 88 -1.05 -17.40 0.11
CA ALA A 88 -1.66 -17.77 -1.16
C ALA A 88 -2.95 -18.60 -0.96
N ALA A 89 -2.96 -19.56 -0.02
CA ALA A 89 -4.14 -20.36 0.29
C ALA A 89 -5.30 -19.53 0.88
N ASN A 90 -5.01 -18.38 1.51
CA ASN A 90 -6.01 -17.43 2.01
C ASN A 90 -6.38 -16.35 0.98
N GLY A 91 -5.84 -16.39 -0.23
CA GLY A 91 -6.06 -15.37 -1.25
C GLY A 91 -5.42 -14.01 -0.92
N VAL A 92 -4.45 -13.98 -0.02
CA VAL A 92 -3.70 -12.79 0.39
C VAL A 92 -2.59 -12.50 -0.62
N GLY A 93 -2.46 -11.25 -1.05
CA GLY A 93 -1.44 -10.81 -2.00
C GLY A 93 -0.03 -10.92 -1.42
N LEU A 94 0.89 -11.55 -2.16
CA LEU A 94 2.27 -11.74 -1.72
C LEU A 94 3.14 -10.53 -2.08
N GLY A 95 3.88 -9.99 -1.12
CA GLY A 95 4.89 -8.96 -1.33
C GLY A 95 6.23 -9.29 -0.69
N ALA A 96 7.31 -8.75 -1.26
CA ALA A 96 8.64 -8.85 -0.68
C ALA A 96 8.84 -7.76 0.38
N HIS A 97 9.49 -8.12 1.49
CA HIS A 97 9.80 -7.20 2.56
C HIS A 97 11.32 -7.08 2.81
N PRO A 98 12.08 -6.50 1.86
CA PRO A 98 13.53 -6.42 1.98
C PRO A 98 13.97 -5.42 3.05
N GLY A 99 14.97 -5.80 3.83
CA GLY A 99 15.57 -5.00 4.89
C GLY A 99 17.10 -4.96 4.82
N PHE A 100 17.70 -4.30 5.81
CA PHE A 100 19.14 -4.41 6.03
C PHE A 100 19.54 -5.83 6.44
N ALA A 101 20.76 -6.23 6.08
CA ALA A 101 21.41 -7.46 6.56
C ALA A 101 21.81 -7.31 8.04
N ASP A 102 20.82 -7.23 8.91
CA ASP A 102 20.95 -6.98 10.34
C ASP A 102 19.96 -7.87 11.09
N LEU A 103 20.24 -9.17 11.12
CA LEU A 103 19.39 -10.15 11.77
C LEU A 103 19.30 -9.88 13.28
N GLN A 104 20.41 -9.52 13.93
CA GLN A 104 20.44 -9.25 15.37
C GLN A 104 19.64 -8.00 15.77
N GLY A 105 19.64 -6.96 14.94
CA GLY A 105 18.82 -5.78 15.13
C GLY A 105 17.44 -5.85 14.49
N PHE A 106 17.08 -6.99 13.90
CA PHE A 106 15.83 -7.17 13.16
C PHE A 106 15.66 -6.11 12.06
N GLY A 107 16.75 -5.68 11.42
CA GLY A 107 16.73 -4.63 10.39
C GLY A 107 16.33 -3.25 10.92
N ARG A 108 16.32 -3.03 12.24
CA ARG A 108 15.89 -1.76 12.87
C ARG A 108 17.05 -0.84 13.22
N HIS A 109 18.31 -1.27 13.09
CA HIS A 109 19.43 -0.33 13.18
C HIS A 109 19.58 0.48 11.90
N ARG A 110 19.75 1.80 12.04
CA ARG A 110 20.14 2.65 10.91
C ARG A 110 21.59 2.33 10.54
N MET A 111 21.83 1.99 9.28
CA MET A 111 23.14 1.55 8.78
C MET A 111 23.56 2.37 7.56
N GLN A 112 24.84 2.73 7.50
CA GLN A 112 25.43 3.29 6.29
C GLN A 112 26.03 2.16 5.47
N VAL A 113 25.39 1.86 4.33
CA VAL A 113 25.83 0.85 3.37
C VAL A 113 26.10 1.56 2.04
N PRO A 114 27.19 1.26 1.32
CA PRO A 114 27.40 1.79 -0.02
C PRO A 114 26.18 1.53 -0.92
N GLN A 115 25.76 2.52 -1.71
CA GLN A 115 24.50 2.45 -2.48
C GLN A 115 24.44 1.24 -3.41
N ASP A 116 25.54 0.89 -4.09
CA ASP A 116 25.59 -0.27 -4.98
C ASP A 116 25.40 -1.60 -4.21
N SER A 117 25.99 -1.71 -3.02
CA SER A 117 25.82 -2.87 -2.16
C SER A 117 24.39 -2.98 -1.66
N LEU A 118 23.77 -1.86 -1.28
CA LEU A 118 22.38 -1.83 -0.86
C LEU A 118 21.42 -2.17 -2.01
N ALA A 119 21.68 -1.64 -3.20
CA ALA A 119 20.93 -1.98 -4.40
C ALA A 119 21.01 -3.50 -4.69
N ASN A 120 22.19 -4.10 -4.60
CA ASN A 120 22.36 -5.54 -4.76
C ASN A 120 21.63 -6.34 -3.66
N ALA A 121 21.61 -5.86 -2.42
CA ALA A 121 20.85 -6.48 -1.34
C ALA A 121 19.34 -6.47 -1.63
N VAL A 122 18.79 -5.39 -2.18
CA VAL A 122 17.38 -5.32 -2.59
C VAL A 122 17.10 -6.29 -3.75
N ARG A 123 17.97 -6.34 -4.78
CA ARG A 123 17.82 -7.28 -5.91
C ARG A 123 17.83 -8.73 -5.44
N TYR A 124 18.77 -9.08 -4.56
CA TYR A 124 18.90 -10.43 -4.00
C TYR A 124 17.61 -10.85 -3.26
N GLN A 125 17.15 -9.99 -2.34
CA GLN A 125 15.95 -10.26 -1.55
C GLN A 125 14.69 -10.35 -2.40
N LEU A 126 14.53 -9.48 -3.40
CA LEU A 126 13.41 -9.54 -4.33
C LEU A 126 13.45 -10.82 -5.19
N GLY A 127 14.61 -11.18 -5.75
CA GLY A 127 14.77 -12.40 -6.53
C GLY A 127 14.47 -13.67 -5.73
N ALA A 128 14.94 -13.72 -4.47
CA ALA A 128 14.61 -14.80 -3.54
C ALA A 128 13.09 -14.89 -3.30
N ALA A 129 12.45 -13.76 -2.97
CA ALA A 129 11.00 -13.71 -2.74
C ALA A 129 10.19 -14.14 -3.97
N GLN A 130 10.59 -13.70 -5.18
CA GLN A 130 9.92 -14.11 -6.42
C GLN A 130 10.02 -15.63 -6.66
N ALA A 131 11.17 -16.24 -6.38
CA ALA A 131 11.34 -17.68 -6.53
C ALA A 131 10.44 -18.45 -5.54
N MET A 132 10.39 -18.00 -4.29
CA MET A 132 9.55 -18.62 -3.24
C MET A 132 8.06 -18.44 -3.52
N ALA A 133 7.63 -17.25 -3.99
CA ALA A 133 6.24 -16.99 -4.36
C ALA A 133 5.78 -17.89 -5.52
N ARG A 134 6.62 -18.02 -6.57
CA ARG A 134 6.34 -18.96 -7.68
C ARG A 134 6.23 -20.40 -7.20
N ALA A 135 7.07 -20.84 -6.28
CA ALA A 135 6.99 -22.18 -5.69
C ALA A 135 5.70 -22.38 -4.86
N ALA A 136 5.18 -21.33 -4.23
CA ALA A 136 3.88 -21.31 -3.55
C ALA A 136 2.68 -21.24 -4.50
N GLY A 137 2.89 -21.10 -5.82
CA GLY A 137 1.82 -21.07 -6.83
C GLY A 137 1.13 -19.71 -6.98
N ALA A 138 1.72 -18.62 -6.49
CA ALA A 138 1.17 -17.28 -6.58
C ALA A 138 2.23 -16.25 -7.06
N PRO A 139 1.83 -15.20 -7.81
CA PRO A 139 2.76 -14.15 -8.20
C PRO A 139 3.11 -13.25 -7.00
N LEU A 140 4.34 -12.74 -7.00
CA LEU A 140 4.72 -11.63 -6.14
C LEU A 140 4.15 -10.33 -6.74
N ARG A 141 3.45 -9.51 -5.95
CA ARG A 141 2.72 -8.32 -6.41
C ARG A 141 3.44 -7.01 -6.09
N HIS A 142 4.03 -6.92 -4.91
CA HIS A 142 4.56 -5.67 -4.40
C HIS A 142 5.88 -5.83 -3.63
N LEU A 143 6.52 -4.71 -3.37
CA LEU A 143 7.69 -4.60 -2.51
C LEU A 143 7.48 -3.47 -1.51
N LYS A 144 7.73 -3.76 -0.22
CA LYS A 144 7.72 -2.80 0.88
C LYS A 144 9.06 -2.85 1.58
N LEU A 145 9.79 -1.73 1.69
CA LEU A 145 11.04 -1.71 2.45
C LEU A 145 10.76 -1.98 3.93
N HIS A 146 11.68 -2.67 4.61
CA HIS A 146 11.56 -2.99 6.04
C HIS A 146 12.27 -1.99 6.94
N GLY A 147 11.71 -1.79 8.14
CA GLY A 147 12.43 -1.29 9.32
C GLY A 147 13.21 0.01 9.10
N ALA A 148 14.48 0.02 9.50
CA ALA A 148 15.32 1.20 9.38
C ALA A 148 15.58 1.60 7.92
N LEU A 149 15.60 0.65 6.98
CA LEU A 149 15.76 0.95 5.56
C LEU A 149 14.56 1.76 5.05
N ALA A 150 13.34 1.37 5.42
CA ALA A 150 12.13 2.13 5.09
C ALA A 150 12.16 3.55 5.70
N ASN A 151 12.46 3.65 7.00
CA ASN A 151 12.50 4.95 7.68
C ASN A 151 13.56 5.88 7.07
N MET A 152 14.76 5.36 6.76
CA MET A 152 15.78 6.17 6.09
C MET A 152 15.33 6.58 4.69
N ALA A 153 14.69 5.69 3.94
CA ALA A 153 14.17 5.98 2.60
C ALA A 153 12.99 6.97 2.61
N SER A 154 12.22 7.10 3.71
CA SER A 154 11.16 8.11 3.81
C SER A 154 11.70 9.52 4.03
N GLU A 155 12.92 9.62 4.56
CA GLU A 155 13.65 10.87 4.77
C GLU A 155 14.53 11.26 3.56
N ASP A 156 15.15 10.27 2.89
CA ASP A 156 16.13 10.45 1.81
C ASP A 156 15.64 9.88 0.47
N GLU A 157 15.31 10.79 -0.45
CA GLU A 157 14.82 10.43 -1.79
C GLU A 157 15.88 9.74 -2.64
N THR A 158 17.16 10.07 -2.46
CA THR A 158 18.25 9.43 -3.20
C THR A 158 18.38 7.97 -2.78
N LEU A 159 18.29 7.71 -1.48
CA LEU A 159 18.29 6.35 -0.93
C LEU A 159 17.07 5.55 -1.40
N ALA A 160 15.88 6.13 -1.31
CA ALA A 160 14.65 5.50 -1.79
C ALA A 160 14.76 5.15 -3.28
N ARG A 161 15.23 6.10 -4.10
CA ARG A 161 15.41 5.91 -5.53
C ARG A 161 16.39 4.78 -5.85
N ALA A 162 17.51 4.70 -5.14
CA ALA A 162 18.48 3.61 -5.32
C ALA A 162 17.86 2.22 -5.04
N CYS A 163 17.08 2.11 -3.95
CA CYS A 163 16.39 0.87 -3.60
C CYS A 163 15.32 0.48 -4.62
N TYR A 164 14.50 1.45 -5.06
CA TYR A 164 13.42 1.20 -6.00
C TYR A 164 13.92 0.96 -7.43
N GLN A 165 14.97 1.65 -7.89
CA GLN A 165 15.63 1.33 -9.14
C GLN A 165 16.21 -0.08 -9.15
N ALA A 166 16.76 -0.52 -8.01
CA ALA A 166 17.23 -1.88 -7.86
C ALA A 166 16.08 -2.90 -7.98
N ALA A 167 14.97 -2.66 -7.29
CA ALA A 167 13.77 -3.49 -7.41
C ALA A 167 13.24 -3.55 -8.86
N LEU A 168 13.04 -2.39 -9.49
CA LEU A 168 12.53 -2.28 -10.87
C LEU A 168 13.46 -2.87 -11.92
N SER A 169 14.77 -2.96 -11.63
CA SER A 169 15.72 -3.65 -12.52
C SER A 169 15.56 -5.17 -12.54
N VAL A 170 14.90 -5.74 -11.51
CA VAL A 170 14.56 -7.16 -11.44
C VAL A 170 13.14 -7.40 -11.95
N ASP A 171 12.21 -6.50 -11.58
CA ASP A 171 10.80 -6.59 -11.93
C ASP A 171 10.25 -5.20 -12.25
N PRO A 172 10.20 -4.81 -13.53
CA PRO A 172 9.73 -3.48 -13.95
C PRO A 172 8.27 -3.18 -13.60
N ASP A 173 7.47 -4.23 -13.36
CA ASP A 173 6.06 -4.09 -13.07
C ASP A 173 5.78 -4.14 -11.55
N ILE A 174 6.72 -4.52 -10.68
CA ILE A 174 6.45 -4.62 -9.23
C ILE A 174 5.83 -3.33 -8.66
N ILE A 175 4.79 -3.46 -7.82
CA ILE A 175 4.19 -2.29 -7.17
C ILE A 175 5.05 -1.90 -5.97
N LEU A 176 5.50 -0.65 -5.93
CA LEU A 176 6.23 -0.11 -4.80
C LEU A 176 5.24 0.36 -3.73
N LEU A 177 5.19 -0.32 -2.60
CA LEU A 177 4.42 0.14 -1.44
C LEU A 177 5.27 1.16 -0.69
N VAL A 178 4.81 2.41 -0.65
CA VAL A 178 5.58 3.57 -0.18
C VAL A 178 4.86 4.29 0.94
N LEU A 179 5.60 4.81 1.92
CA LEU A 179 5.03 5.72 2.92
C LEU A 179 4.49 6.97 2.22
N ALA A 180 3.17 7.15 2.26
CA ALA A 180 2.50 8.27 1.58
C ALA A 180 3.06 9.62 2.06
N THR A 181 3.15 10.60 1.17
CA THR A 181 3.65 11.96 1.41
C THR A 181 5.17 12.10 1.68
N THR A 182 5.91 10.99 1.70
CA THR A 182 7.35 10.99 2.04
C THR A 182 8.28 10.99 0.83
N ALA A 183 9.61 10.94 1.08
CA ALA A 183 10.61 10.81 0.03
C ALA A 183 10.49 9.50 -0.78
N GLN A 184 9.90 8.46 -0.20
CA GLN A 184 9.62 7.22 -0.91
C GLN A 184 8.61 7.43 -2.05
N GLU A 185 7.52 8.15 -1.80
CA GLU A 185 6.51 8.45 -2.82
C GLU A 185 7.12 9.27 -3.96
N ARG A 186 7.91 10.31 -3.62
CA ARG A 186 8.59 11.14 -4.64
C ARG A 186 9.55 10.32 -5.50
N ALA A 187 10.32 9.43 -4.87
CA ALA A 187 11.20 8.51 -5.59
C ALA A 187 10.42 7.57 -6.52
N ALA A 188 9.35 6.93 -6.05
CA ALA A 188 8.56 6.03 -6.88
C ALA A 188 7.91 6.75 -8.07
N ARG A 189 7.38 7.95 -7.85
CA ARG A 189 6.78 8.79 -8.90
C ARG A 189 7.81 9.28 -9.91
N SER A 190 8.99 9.74 -9.46
CA SER A 190 10.05 10.20 -10.37
C SER A 190 10.63 9.08 -11.24
N LEU A 191 10.47 7.81 -10.82
CA LEU A 191 10.84 6.64 -11.60
C LEU A 191 9.74 6.18 -12.58
N GLY A 192 8.55 6.80 -12.56
CA GLY A 192 7.39 6.35 -13.34
C GLY A 192 6.89 4.95 -12.93
N ALA A 193 7.20 4.54 -11.70
CA ALA A 193 6.88 3.20 -11.19
C ALA A 193 5.39 3.08 -10.86
N ARG A 194 4.88 1.83 -10.84
CA ARG A 194 3.63 1.54 -10.15
C ARG A 194 3.86 1.66 -8.65
N TRP A 195 2.98 2.38 -7.95
CA TRP A 195 3.14 2.60 -6.50
C TRP A 195 1.81 2.58 -5.76
N ALA A 196 1.84 2.30 -4.47
CA ALA A 196 0.69 2.37 -3.58
C ALA A 196 1.08 3.15 -2.33
N GLY A 197 0.26 4.12 -1.94
CA GLY A 197 0.48 4.92 -0.74
C GLY A 197 0.02 4.17 0.52
N GLU A 198 0.95 3.99 1.43
CA GLU A 198 0.75 3.31 2.70
C GLU A 198 0.58 4.30 3.86
N ILE A 199 -0.35 3.99 4.75
CA ILE A 199 -0.44 4.55 6.10
C ILE A 199 -0.39 3.45 7.17
N PHE A 200 -0.24 3.81 8.43
CA PHE A 200 -0.07 2.91 9.58
C PHE A 200 -1.22 3.12 10.56
N ALA A 201 -1.92 2.04 10.91
CA ALA A 201 -3.06 2.10 11.82
C ALA A 201 -2.69 2.54 13.23
N ASP A 202 -1.54 2.08 13.70
CA ASP A 202 -1.11 2.17 15.09
C ASP A 202 0.02 3.20 15.29
N ARG A 203 0.32 4.05 14.30
CA ARG A 203 1.40 5.04 14.40
C ARG A 203 0.91 6.47 14.32
N ALA A 204 1.52 7.33 15.12
CA ALA A 204 1.41 8.77 15.01
C ALA A 204 2.30 9.31 13.88
N TYR A 205 1.89 10.44 13.32
CA TYR A 205 2.54 11.10 12.18
C TYR A 205 3.02 12.50 12.57
N ASN A 206 4.22 12.83 12.13
CA ASN A 206 4.74 14.19 12.13
C ASN A 206 4.05 15.04 11.05
N ASP A 207 4.19 16.36 11.11
CA ASP A 207 3.60 17.31 10.16
C ASP A 207 4.17 17.27 8.74
N ASP A 208 5.25 16.52 8.55
CA ASP A 208 5.89 16.20 7.26
C ASP A 208 5.49 14.83 6.70
N GLY A 209 4.62 14.09 7.40
CA GLY A 209 4.13 12.78 6.99
C GLY A 209 5.02 11.60 7.39
N THR A 210 6.18 11.85 8.00
CA THR A 210 6.99 10.78 8.59
C THR A 210 6.36 10.25 9.88
N LEU A 211 6.75 9.06 10.31
CA LEU A 211 6.25 8.45 11.55
C LEU A 211 6.98 9.06 12.75
N VAL A 212 6.24 9.35 13.82
CA VAL A 212 6.83 9.80 15.10
C VAL A 212 7.77 8.71 15.64
N ASP A 213 8.94 9.10 16.15
CA ASP A 213 9.92 8.14 16.72
C ASP A 213 9.23 7.26 17.77
N ARG A 214 9.32 5.94 17.57
CA ARG A 214 8.65 4.93 18.40
C ARG A 214 8.99 5.03 19.89
N ARG A 215 10.11 5.67 20.24
CA ARG A 215 10.55 5.88 21.63
C ARG A 215 9.81 7.02 22.34
N LEU A 216 9.10 7.88 21.60
CA LEU A 216 8.38 9.00 22.18
C LEU A 216 7.00 8.57 22.69
N PRO A 217 6.52 9.16 23.81
CA PRO A 217 5.15 8.94 24.27
C PRO A 217 4.12 9.29 23.18
N GLY A 218 3.14 8.42 22.97
CA GLY A 218 2.08 8.64 21.98
C GLY A 218 2.46 8.25 20.53
N ALA A 219 3.69 7.80 20.28
CA ALA A 219 4.12 7.39 18.94
C ALA A 219 3.42 6.11 18.43
N VAL A 220 2.92 5.28 19.36
CA VAL A 220 2.20 4.04 19.08
C VAL A 220 0.81 4.11 19.72
N ILE A 221 -0.21 3.78 18.94
CA ILE A 221 -1.62 3.74 19.34
C ILE A 221 -1.95 2.29 19.67
N HIS A 222 -2.21 2.00 20.94
CA HIS A 222 -2.50 0.65 21.42
C HIS A 222 -3.99 0.33 21.51
N ASP A 223 -4.85 1.35 21.50
CA ASP A 223 -6.29 1.20 21.73
C ASP A 223 -7.04 0.95 20.39
N PRO A 224 -7.64 -0.24 20.19
CA PRO A 224 -8.46 -0.53 19.02
C PRO A 224 -9.63 0.44 18.83
N ALA A 225 -10.20 0.95 19.93
CA ALA A 225 -11.31 1.90 19.90
C ALA A 225 -10.89 3.28 19.36
N LEU A 226 -9.60 3.60 19.39
CA LEU A 226 -9.04 4.80 18.78
C LEU A 226 -8.57 4.54 17.34
N ALA A 227 -7.90 3.41 17.10
CA ALA A 227 -7.27 3.11 15.81
C ALA A 227 -8.30 2.97 14.67
N GLY A 228 -9.38 2.22 14.88
CA GLY A 228 -10.40 1.97 13.85
C GLY A 228 -11.08 3.25 13.32
N PRO A 229 -11.72 4.07 14.20
CA PRO A 229 -12.34 5.32 13.79
C PRO A 229 -11.36 6.32 13.16
N ARG A 230 -10.13 6.40 13.69
CA ARG A 230 -9.08 7.27 13.13
C ARG A 230 -8.70 6.86 11.72
N ILE A 231 -8.50 5.57 11.46
CA ILE A 231 -8.14 5.08 10.12
C ILE A 231 -9.29 5.28 9.15
N ARG A 232 -10.52 4.98 9.57
CA ARG A 232 -11.71 5.27 8.77
C ARG A 232 -11.76 6.75 8.38
N GLN A 233 -11.56 7.66 9.34
CA GLN A 233 -11.54 9.10 9.08
C GLN A 233 -10.47 9.47 8.03
N MET A 234 -9.25 8.96 8.17
CA MET A 234 -8.17 9.23 7.21
C MET A 234 -8.54 8.76 5.78
N VAL A 235 -9.11 7.55 5.65
CA VAL A 235 -9.55 7.02 4.36
C VAL A 235 -10.69 7.84 3.77
N GLU A 236 -11.66 8.25 4.60
CA GLU A 236 -12.81 9.06 4.15
C GLU A 236 -12.39 10.47 3.70
N GLU A 237 -11.46 11.09 4.42
CA GLU A 237 -10.90 12.42 4.13
C GLU A 237 -9.85 12.41 3.00
N GLY A 238 -9.25 11.26 2.69
CA GLY A 238 -8.12 11.17 1.77
C GLY A 238 -6.88 11.91 2.30
N ALA A 239 -6.69 11.87 3.61
CA ALA A 239 -5.63 12.63 4.28
C ALA A 239 -5.10 11.91 5.53
N ILE A 240 -3.79 12.05 5.78
CA ILE A 240 -3.18 11.69 7.05
C ILE A 240 -3.49 12.80 8.06
N VAL A 241 -4.08 12.42 9.19
CA VAL A 241 -4.22 13.24 10.40
C VAL A 241 -2.95 13.11 11.26
N THR A 242 -2.18 14.19 11.36
CA THR A 242 -0.91 14.25 12.10
C THR A 242 -1.14 14.49 13.60
N GLU A 243 -0.07 14.38 14.41
CA GLU A 243 -0.15 14.63 15.86
C GLU A 243 -0.61 16.06 16.22
N SER A 244 -0.33 17.04 15.36
CA SER A 244 -0.79 18.42 15.54
C SER A 244 -2.26 18.62 15.13
N GLY A 245 -2.88 17.61 14.51
CA GLY A 245 -4.20 17.67 13.89
C GLY A 245 -4.20 18.25 12.48
N LYS A 246 -3.03 18.51 11.87
CA LYS A 246 -2.93 18.89 10.46
C LYS A 246 -3.43 17.76 9.57
N ARG A 247 -4.10 18.11 8.46
CA ARG A 247 -4.54 17.17 7.41
C ARG A 247 -3.55 17.25 6.27
N LEU A 248 -2.82 16.17 6.03
CA LEU A 248 -1.91 16.03 4.89
C LEU A 248 -2.63 15.22 3.80
N PRO A 249 -2.98 15.82 2.65
CA PRO A 249 -3.55 15.07 1.54
C PRO A 249 -2.65 13.90 1.17
N ALA A 250 -3.22 12.69 1.11
CA ALA A 250 -2.47 11.47 0.92
C ALA A 250 -3.23 10.47 0.04
N ALA A 251 -2.49 9.79 -0.83
CA ALA A 251 -2.97 8.55 -1.43
C ALA A 251 -2.98 7.46 -0.35
N ILE A 252 -4.15 7.01 0.06
CA ILE A 252 -4.31 5.93 1.04
C ILE A 252 -4.83 4.71 0.29
N ASP A 253 -3.89 3.90 -0.20
CA ASP A 253 -4.18 2.66 -0.93
C ASP A 253 -4.11 1.44 -0.01
N SER A 254 -3.25 1.50 1.00
CA SER A 254 -3.00 0.40 1.92
C SER A 254 -2.77 0.91 3.35
N ILE A 255 -3.23 0.13 4.33
CA ILE A 255 -3.06 0.39 5.75
C ILE A 255 -2.25 -0.75 6.37
N CYS A 256 -1.09 -0.42 6.90
CA CYS A 256 -0.23 -1.33 7.65
C CYS A 256 -0.83 -1.63 9.03
N LEU A 257 -0.92 -2.93 9.32
CA LEU A 257 -1.31 -3.50 10.60
C LEU A 257 -0.13 -4.28 11.15
N HIS A 258 0.15 -4.16 12.45
CA HIS A 258 1.15 -4.99 13.12
C HIS A 258 0.50 -6.27 13.68
N GLY A 259 1.28 -7.34 13.80
CA GLY A 259 0.81 -8.66 14.29
C GLY A 259 1.66 -9.27 15.39
N ASP A 260 2.53 -8.47 16.00
CA ASP A 260 3.54 -8.95 16.94
C ASP A 260 2.92 -9.49 18.23
N THR A 261 1.71 -9.05 18.58
CA THR A 261 1.00 -9.43 19.81
C THR A 261 -0.49 -9.70 19.58
N ALA A 262 -1.14 -10.36 20.55
CA ALA A 262 -2.58 -10.62 20.50
C ALA A 262 -3.40 -9.31 20.48
N GLU A 263 -2.92 -8.28 21.18
CA GLU A 263 -3.50 -6.94 21.14
C GLU A 263 -3.41 -6.32 19.75
N ALA A 264 -2.30 -6.54 19.03
CA ALA A 264 -2.11 -6.06 17.67
C ALA A 264 -3.10 -6.72 16.68
N VAL A 265 -3.34 -8.03 16.84
CA VAL A 265 -4.37 -8.75 16.06
C VAL A 265 -5.78 -8.22 16.36
N ALA A 266 -6.10 -7.93 17.62
CA ALA A 266 -7.38 -7.33 18.00
C ALA A 266 -7.56 -5.93 17.38
N LEU A 267 -6.49 -5.11 17.38
CA LEU A 267 -6.47 -3.80 16.72
C LEU A 267 -6.68 -3.93 15.21
N ALA A 268 -6.02 -4.89 14.56
CA ALA A 268 -6.18 -5.19 13.15
C ALA A 268 -7.64 -5.54 12.80
N GLY A 269 -8.27 -6.38 13.61
CA GLY A 269 -9.70 -6.71 13.47
C GLY A 269 -10.60 -5.50 13.61
N ALA A 270 -10.38 -4.66 14.63
CA ALA A 270 -11.17 -3.45 14.84
C ALA A 270 -11.05 -2.45 13.67
N VAL A 271 -9.87 -2.31 13.07
CA VAL A 271 -9.66 -1.47 11.88
C VAL A 271 -10.48 -2.00 10.70
N ARG A 272 -10.39 -3.30 10.42
CA ARG A 272 -11.17 -3.95 9.37
C ARG A 272 -12.67 -3.75 9.57
N ASP A 273 -13.18 -4.02 10.77
CA ASP A 273 -14.61 -3.90 11.07
C ASP A 273 -15.12 -2.47 10.90
N ASN A 274 -14.35 -1.47 11.34
CA ASN A 274 -14.72 -0.06 11.18
C ASN A 274 -14.79 0.37 9.70
N LEU A 275 -13.85 -0.09 8.87
CA LEU A 275 -13.85 0.19 7.43
C LEU A 275 -15.03 -0.48 6.74
N GLN A 276 -15.28 -1.77 7.02
CA GLN A 276 -16.39 -2.51 6.42
C GLN A 276 -17.75 -1.95 6.85
N ALA A 277 -17.90 -1.55 8.12
CA ALA A 277 -19.11 -0.89 8.62
C ALA A 277 -19.36 0.48 7.94
N ALA A 278 -18.32 1.12 7.40
CA ALA A 278 -18.42 2.34 6.61
C ALA A 278 -18.68 2.08 5.11
N GLY A 279 -18.86 0.83 4.69
CA GLY A 279 -19.04 0.45 3.28
C GLY A 279 -17.75 0.44 2.47
N ILE A 280 -16.58 0.45 3.12
CA ILE A 280 -15.28 0.39 2.44
C ILE A 280 -14.89 -1.09 2.27
N ALA A 281 -14.72 -1.52 1.03
CA ALA A 281 -14.29 -2.88 0.70
C ALA A 281 -12.82 -3.10 1.05
N ILE A 282 -12.47 -4.28 1.54
CA ILE A 282 -11.08 -4.68 1.82
C ILE A 282 -10.58 -5.53 0.67
N LEU A 283 -9.70 -4.98 -0.16
CA LEU A 283 -9.20 -5.62 -1.38
C LEU A 283 -7.71 -5.29 -1.58
N PRO A 284 -6.92 -6.19 -2.19
CA PRO A 284 -5.56 -5.89 -2.60
C PRO A 284 -5.51 -4.66 -3.53
N PHE A 285 -4.50 -3.81 -3.38
CA PHE A 285 -4.29 -2.67 -4.28
C PHE A 285 -3.75 -3.11 -5.64
N GLU A 286 -4.06 -2.34 -6.69
CA GLU A 286 -3.59 -2.57 -8.08
C GLU A 286 -2.42 -1.67 -8.49
N GLY A 287 -2.08 -0.70 -7.63
CA GLY A 287 -1.02 0.28 -7.85
C GLY A 287 -1.48 1.45 -8.72
N ARG A 288 -1.11 2.66 -8.31
CA ARG A 288 -1.27 3.89 -9.06
C ARG A 288 -0.26 3.95 -10.19
N ARG A 289 -0.66 4.51 -11.31
CA ARG A 289 0.26 4.98 -12.36
C ARG A 289 0.32 6.50 -12.22
N GLY A 290 1.52 6.99 -11.89
CA GLY A 290 1.82 8.42 -11.80
C GLY A 290 2.12 9.03 -13.16
#